data_AF-A0A951AIS2-F1
#
_entry.id   AF-A0A951AIS2-F1
#
_cell.length_a   1.000
_cell.length_b   1.000
_cell.length_c   1.000
_cell.angle_alpha   90.00
_cell.angle_beta   90.00
_cell.angle_gamma   90.00
#
_symmetry.space_group_name_H-M   'P 1'
#
loop_
_entity.id
_entity.type
_entity.pdbx_description
1 polymer ?
#
loop_
_entity_poly.entity_id
_entity_poly.type
_entity_poly.pdbx_seq_one_letter_code
_entity_poly.pdbx_strand_id
1 'polypeptide(L)'
;MANSPESLNFRTILTLSRATRFIRVAESVGVFALLMIVVVGASIAAPGFSTYTNFINTLIAASITAVTGLGMTFAIAMGGFDLSVGSVQVLTAIAVA
;
A
#
# COMPACT_ATOMS: atom_id res chain seq x y z
N MET A 1 -22.36 -18.88 -41.74
CA MET A 1 -21.93 -17.49 -41.45
C MET A 1 -20.84 -17.55 -40.40
N ALA A 2 -19.60 -17.77 -40.84
CA ALA A 2 -18.43 -17.84 -39.96
C ALA A 2 -17.80 -16.45 -39.92
N ASN A 3 -17.81 -15.82 -38.75
CA ASN A 3 -17.10 -14.57 -38.49
C ASN A 3 -15.59 -14.88 -38.51
N SER A 4 -14.91 -14.48 -39.57
CA SER A 4 -13.46 -14.51 -39.69
C SER A 4 -12.85 -13.62 -38.60
N PRO A 5 -11.85 -14.08 -37.83
CA PRO A 5 -11.20 -13.24 -36.83
C PRO A 5 -10.45 -12.12 -37.54
N GLU A 6 -10.88 -10.88 -37.37
CA GLU A 6 -10.10 -9.72 -37.79
C GLU A 6 -8.70 -9.82 -37.18
N SER A 7 -7.68 -9.81 -38.04
CA SER A 7 -6.29 -9.89 -37.63
C SER A 7 -5.99 -8.73 -36.69
N LEU A 8 -5.78 -9.06 -35.41
CA LEU A 8 -5.43 -8.10 -34.36
C LEU A 8 -4.23 -7.27 -34.84
N ASN A 9 -4.47 -6.00 -35.14
CA ASN A 9 -3.51 -5.15 -35.85
C ASN A 9 -2.25 -4.96 -34.99
N PHE A 10 -1.06 -5.14 -35.57
CA PHE A 10 0.22 -5.16 -34.83
C PHE A 10 0.45 -3.89 -34.00
N ARG A 11 -0.08 -2.75 -34.48
CA ARG A 11 -0.07 -1.47 -33.75
C ARG A 11 -0.92 -1.51 -32.47
N THR A 12 -2.07 -2.18 -32.50
CA THR A 12 -2.95 -2.39 -31.34
C THR A 12 -2.26 -3.23 -30.27
N ILE A 13 -1.48 -4.24 -30.67
CA ILE A 13 -0.71 -5.07 -29.73
C ILE A 13 0.39 -4.24 -29.04
N LEU A 14 1.08 -3.37 -29.79
CA LEU A 14 2.11 -2.50 -29.25
C LEU A 14 1.57 -1.41 -28.31
N THR A 15 0.40 -0.85 -28.59
CA THR A 15 -0.24 0.14 -27.71
C THR A 15 -0.79 -0.49 -26.45
N LEU A 16 -1.42 -1.67 -26.54
CA LEU A 16 -1.84 -2.45 -25.37
C LEU A 16 -0.64 -2.84 -24.51
N SER A 17 0.47 -3.28 -25.12
CA SER A 17 1.70 -3.62 -24.37
C SER A 17 2.27 -2.41 -23.62
N ARG A 18 2.27 -1.22 -24.23
CA ARG A 18 2.70 0.02 -23.57
C ARG A 18 1.77 0.43 -22.43
N ALA A 19 0.46 0.36 -22.64
CA ALA A 19 -0.53 0.68 -21.62
C ALA A 19 -0.44 -0.28 -20.41
N THR A 20 -0.35 -1.59 -20.65
CA THR A 20 -0.19 -2.60 -19.58
C THR A 20 1.13 -2.43 -18.83
N ARG A 21 2.22 -2.07 -19.53
CA ARG A 21 3.50 -1.77 -18.88
C ARG A 21 3.40 -0.53 -17.99
N PHE A 22 2.68 0.50 -18.43
CA PHE A 22 2.46 1.71 -17.65
C PHE A 22 1.62 1.44 -16.40
N ILE A 23 0.56 0.64 -16.52
CA ILE A 23 -0.30 0.23 -15.39
C ILE A 23 0.50 -0.59 -14.37
N ARG A 24 1.33 -1.54 -14.81
CA ARG A 24 2.15 -2.36 -13.91
C ARG A 24 3.19 -1.53 -13.17
N VAL A 25 3.79 -0.53 -13.83
CA VAL A 25 4.69 0.42 -13.18
C VAL A 25 3.93 1.31 -12.19
N ALA A 26 2.77 1.82 -12.58
CA ALA A 26 1.92 2.62 -11.70
C ALA A 26 1.43 1.84 -10.47
N GLU A 27 1.09 0.56 -10.58
CA GLU A 27 0.80 -0.32 -9.44
C GLU A 27 2.02 -0.44 -8.51
N SER A 28 3.21 -0.67 -9.07
CA SER A 28 4.43 -0.84 -8.28
C SER A 28 4.87 0.43 -7.54
N VAL A 29 4.61 1.62 -8.11
CA VAL A 29 5.04 2.91 -7.57
C VAL A 29 3.91 3.62 -6.80
N GLY A 30 2.66 3.22 -6.98
CA GLY A 30 1.48 3.92 -6.47
C GLY A 30 1.48 4.08 -4.95
N VAL A 31 1.88 3.05 -4.21
CA VAL A 31 1.99 3.11 -2.74
C VAL A 31 3.06 4.11 -2.30
N PHE A 32 4.23 4.11 -2.96
CA PHE A 32 5.29 5.08 -2.67
C PHE A 32 4.90 6.51 -3.04
N ALA A 33 4.20 6.70 -4.15
CA ALA A 33 3.69 7.99 -4.56
C ALA A 33 2.66 8.53 -3.55
N LEU A 34 1.74 7.70 -3.08
CA LEU A 34 0.77 8.05 -2.05
C LEU A 34 1.45 8.41 -0.73
N LEU A 35 2.44 7.60 -0.31
CA LEU A 35 3.25 7.87 0.89
C LEU A 35 3.90 9.26 0.82
N MET A 36 4.53 9.60 -0.32
CA MET A 36 5.16 10.90 -0.52
C MET A 36 4.16 12.06 -0.42
N ILE A 37 2.97 11.90 -1.01
CA ILE A 37 1.90 12.91 -0.91
C ILE A 37 1.52 13.14 0.55
N VAL A 38 1.33 12.07 1.32
CA VAL A 38 0.97 12.16 2.75
C VAL A 38 2.09 12.81 3.56
N VAL A 39 3.35 12.43 3.34
CA VAL A 39 4.51 12.99 4.07
C VAL A 39 4.66 14.48 3.79
N VAL A 40 4.57 14.90 2.52
CA VAL A 40 4.67 16.31 2.15
C VAL A 40 3.48 17.10 2.70
N GLY A 41 2.26 16.59 2.55
CA GLY A 41 1.06 17.21 3.09
C GLY A 41 1.11 17.39 4.61
N ALA A 42 1.53 16.35 5.34
CA ALA A 42 1.68 16.39 6.79
C ALA A 42 2.80 17.35 7.24
N SER A 43 3.90 17.42 6.49
CA SER A 43 5.00 18.36 6.77
C SER A 43 4.58 19.83 6.62
N ILE A 44 3.67 20.13 5.67
CA ILE A 44 3.13 21.48 5.48
C ILE A 44 2.05 21.78 6.55
N ALA A 45 1.17 20.83 6.83
CA ALA A 45 0.05 21.02 7.75
C ALA A 45 0.48 21.08 9.23
N ALA A 46 1.56 20.38 9.60
CA ALA A 46 2.08 20.31 10.96
C ALA A 46 3.59 20.63 10.97
N PRO A 47 4.00 21.86 11.36
CA PRO A 47 5.40 22.30 11.33
C PRO A 47 6.38 21.43 12.15
N GLY A 48 5.86 20.64 13.10
CA GLY A 48 6.65 19.69 13.92
C GLY A 48 6.75 18.27 13.34
N PHE A 49 6.02 17.95 12.26
CA PHE A 49 5.96 16.60 11.71
C PHE A 49 7.30 16.12 11.16
N SER A 50 8.02 16.99 10.44
CA SER A 50 9.33 16.67 9.84
C SER A 50 10.50 16.72 10.83
N THR A 51 10.25 16.58 12.14
CA THR A 51 11.32 16.49 13.14
C THR A 51 11.90 15.07 13.18
N TYR A 52 13.18 14.95 13.53
CA TYR A 52 13.85 13.66 13.64
C TYR A 52 13.10 12.70 14.59
N THR A 53 12.61 13.22 15.72
CA THR A 53 11.83 12.45 16.69
C THR A 53 10.53 11.92 16.09
N ASN A 54 9.75 12.76 15.38
CA ASN A 54 8.51 12.30 14.75
C ASN A 54 8.76 11.34 13.58
N PHE A 55 9.85 11.52 12.85
CA PHE A 55 10.26 10.59 11.80
C PHE A 55 10.56 9.19 12.36
N ILE A 56 11.37 9.11 13.43
CA ILE A 56 11.69 7.85 14.10
C ILE A 56 10.44 7.23 14.73
N ASN A 57 9.61 8.02 15.43
CA ASN A 57 8.38 7.54 16.05
C ASN A 57 7.40 6.96 15.00
N THR A 58 7.27 7.64 13.85
CA THR A 58 6.43 7.17 12.74
C THR A 58 6.97 5.88 12.15
N LEU A 59 8.29 5.75 11.96
CA LEU A 59 8.92 4.51 11.47
C LEU A 59 8.73 3.35 12.45
N ILE A 60 8.85 3.60 13.76
CA ILE A 60 8.60 2.59 14.79
C ILE A 60 7.13 2.13 14.73
N ALA A 61 6.18 3.07 14.68
CA ALA A 61 4.75 2.75 14.59
C ALA A 61 4.41 1.97 13.30
N ALA A 62 5.01 2.35 12.17
CA ALA A 62 4.88 1.63 10.90
C ALA A 62 5.47 0.21 11.00
N SER A 63 6.62 0.05 11.68
CA SER A 63 7.27 -1.26 11.86
C SER A 63 6.43 -2.20 12.72
N ILE A 64 5.84 -1.70 13.82
CA ILE A 64 4.91 -2.48 14.65
C ILE A 64 3.75 -2.97 13.79
N THR A 65 3.13 -2.07 13.01
CA THR A 65 2.01 -2.43 12.14
C THR A 65 2.41 -3.44 11.05
N ALA A 66 3.60 -3.31 10.47
CA ALA A 66 4.11 -4.24 9.47
C ALA A 66 4.34 -5.65 10.04
N VAL A 67 4.98 -5.76 11.22
CA VAL A 67 5.22 -7.04 11.89
C VAL A 67 3.91 -7.70 12.32
N THR A 68 2.98 -6.93 12.89
CA THR A 68 1.64 -7.43 13.25
C THR A 68 0.88 -7.89 12.01
N GLY A 69 0.93 -7.11 10.92
CA GLY A 69 0.32 -7.45 9.64
C GLY A 69 0.85 -8.77 9.06
N LEU A 70 2.16 -8.98 9.11
CA LEU A 70 2.78 -10.25 8.73
C LEU A 70 2.25 -11.43 9.58
N GLY A 71 2.13 -11.23 10.90
CA GLY A 71 1.52 -12.20 11.81
C GLY A 71 0.08 -12.53 11.43
N MET A 72 -0.74 -11.51 11.12
CA MET A 72 -2.12 -11.69 10.67
C MET A 72 -2.22 -12.44 9.33
N THR A 73 -1.31 -12.18 8.38
CA THR A 73 -1.29 -12.95 7.13
C THR A 73 -0.99 -14.43 7.35
N PHE A 74 -0.10 -14.78 8.27
CA PHE A 74 0.15 -16.17 8.62
C PHE A 74 -1.04 -16.80 9.37
N ALA A 75 -1.68 -16.07 10.28
CA ALA A 75 -2.87 -16.54 10.99
C ALA A 75 -4.01 -16.89 10.01
N ILE A 76 -4.30 -15.99 9.07
CA ILE A 76 -5.28 -16.23 8.00
C ILE A 76 -4.88 -17.45 7.15
N ALA A 77 -3.61 -17.55 6.74
CA ALA A 77 -3.14 -18.65 5.91
C ALA A 77 -3.26 -20.03 6.60
N MET A 78 -3.19 -20.07 7.93
CA MET A 78 -3.39 -21.28 8.74
C MET A 78 -4.87 -21.62 9.00
N GLY A 79 -5.82 -20.85 8.44
CA GLY A 79 -7.26 -21.03 8.65
C GLY A 79 -7.77 -20.46 9.98
N GLY A 80 -6.93 -19.75 10.73
CA GLY A 80 -7.29 -19.04 11.96
C GLY A 80 -7.64 -17.59 11.66
N PHE A 81 -8.93 -17.26 11.71
CA PHE A 81 -9.44 -15.89 11.47
C PHE A 81 -9.19 -14.91 12.62
N ASP A 82 -8.23 -15.16 13.51
CA ASP A 82 -8.08 -14.28 14.67
C ASP A 82 -7.30 -13.00 14.31
N LEU A 83 -8.07 -12.00 13.86
CA LEU A 83 -7.63 -10.62 13.60
C LEU A 83 -7.67 -9.73 14.86
N SER A 84 -7.88 -10.32 16.04
CA SER A 84 -8.01 -9.56 17.30
C SER A 84 -6.79 -8.70 17.62
N VAL A 85 -5.58 -9.08 17.16
CA VAL A 85 -4.35 -8.29 17.36
C VAL A 85 -4.47 -6.85 16.85
N GLY A 86 -5.22 -6.62 15.76
CA GLY A 86 -5.48 -5.26 15.25
C GLY A 86 -6.38 -4.45 16.19
N SER A 87 -7.44 -5.07 16.72
CA SER A 87 -8.33 -4.41 17.68
C SER A 87 -7.65 -4.10 19.02
N VAL A 88 -6.80 -5.01 19.51
CA VAL A 88 -6.00 -4.78 20.72
C VAL A 88 -5.01 -3.65 20.50
N GLN A 89 -4.33 -3.61 19.34
CA GLN A 89 -3.40 -2.54 19.01
C GLN A 89 -4.07 -1.15 19.05
N VAL A 90 -5.28 -1.02 18.50
CA VAL A 90 -6.04 0.25 18.54
C VAL A 90 -6.49 0.59 19.96
N LEU A 91 -7.01 -0.38 20.71
CA LEU A 91 -7.44 -0.17 22.09
C LEU A 91 -6.29 0.31 22.98
N THR A 92 -5.12 -0.33 22.87
CA THR A 92 -3.92 0.07 23.61
C THR A 92 -3.46 1.46 23.22
N ALA A 93 -3.50 1.81 21.93
CA ALA A 93 -3.15 3.15 21.48
C ALA A 93 -4.06 4.23 22.11
N ILE A 94 -5.37 3.98 22.18
CA ILE A 94 -6.33 4.90 22.81
C ILE A 94 -6.12 4.95 24.34
N ALA A 95 -5.83 3.82 24.98
CA ALA A 95 -5.65 3.75 26.42
C ALA A 95 -4.37 4.46 26.92
N VAL A 96 -3.35 4.54 26.07
CA VAL A 96 -2.05 5.17 26.40
C VAL A 96 -1.99 6.64 25.95
N ALA A 97 -2.77 7.03 24.93
CA ALA A 97 -2.84 8.40 24.42
C ALA A 97 -3.44 9.39 25.42
#